data_AF-A0A843BLD4-F1
#
_entry.id   AF-A0A843BLD4-F1
#
_cell.length_a   1.000
_cell.length_b   1.000
_cell.length_c   1.000
_cell.angle_alpha   90.00
_cell.angle_beta   90.00
_cell.angle_gamma   90.00
#
_symmetry.space_group_name_H-M   'P 1'
#
loop_
_entity.id
_entity.type
_entity.pdbx_description
1 polymer ?
#
loop_
_entity_poly.entity_id
_entity_poly.type
_entity_poly.pdbx_seq_one_letter_code
_entity_poly.pdbx_strand_id
1 'polypeptide(L)'
;MDKLLLKKIDEKIQETISNKDEIKQLISMLSTIDNSKSFALGIAVGRIYNAFYYQSKRILNREPTKIEFEEFLEFLQNKKSDLENLW
;
A
#
# COMPACT_ATOMS: atom_id res chain seq x y z
N MET A 1 0.29 15.66 -5.59
CA MET A 1 1.02 15.19 -4.39
C MET A 1 2.48 15.54 -4.61
N ASP A 2 3.26 15.80 -3.56
CA ASP A 2 4.69 16.07 -3.72
C ASP A 2 5.40 14.97 -4.54
N LYS A 3 6.30 15.35 -5.45
CA LYS A 3 6.95 14.41 -6.39
C LYS A 3 7.83 13.39 -5.68
N LEU A 4 8.54 13.79 -4.62
CA LEU A 4 9.39 12.88 -3.86
C LEU A 4 8.53 11.93 -3.03
N LEU A 5 7.45 12.42 -2.43
CA LEU A 5 6.46 11.58 -1.76
C LEU A 5 5.87 10.54 -2.72
N LEU A 6 5.40 10.97 -3.90
CA LEU A 6 4.83 10.08 -4.91
C LEU A 6 5.80 8.97 -5.31
N LYS A 7 7.06 9.32 -5.56
CA LYS A 7 8.12 8.34 -5.85
C LYS A 7 8.30 7.33 -4.71
N LYS A 8 8.30 7.79 -3.45
CA LYS A 8 8.43 6.90 -2.28
C LYS A 8 7.23 5.97 -2.09
N ILE A 9 6.03 6.40 -2.45
CA ILE A 9 4.85 5.53 -2.42
C ILE A 9 4.92 4.50 -3.53
N ASP A 10 5.31 4.88 -4.75
CA ASP A 10 5.51 3.91 -5.85
C ASP A 10 6.58 2.87 -5.49
N GLU A 11 7.73 3.28 -4.94
CA GLU A 11 8.75 2.36 -4.42
C GLU A 11 8.15 1.37 -3.40
N LYS A 12 7.30 1.85 -2.49
CA LYS A 12 6.69 0.99 -1.47
C LYS A 12 5.65 0.02 -2.02
N ILE A 13 4.94 0.41 -3.08
CA ILE A 13 4.05 -0.49 -3.82
C ILE A 13 4.86 -1.61 -4.46
N GLN A 14 5.95 -1.27 -5.16
CA GLN A 14 6.82 -2.28 -5.78
C GLN A 14 7.47 -3.22 -4.75
N GLU A 15 7.89 -2.69 -3.60
CA GLU A 15 8.38 -3.50 -2.48
C GLU A 15 7.31 -4.46 -1.95
N THR A 16 6.07 -3.97 -1.80
CA THR A 16 4.93 -4.79 -1.35
C THR A 16 4.62 -5.91 -2.35
N ILE A 17 4.72 -5.63 -3.65
CA ILE A 17 4.56 -6.61 -4.73
C ILE A 17 5.68 -7.64 -4.74
N SER A 18 6.92 -7.19 -4.57
CA SER A 18 8.10 -8.04 -4.54
C SER A 18 8.11 -8.96 -3.32
N ASN A 19 7.62 -8.47 -2.18
CA ASN A 19 7.52 -9.23 -0.92
C ASN A 19 6.20 -10.00 -0.77
N LYS A 20 5.50 -10.30 -1.87
CA LYS A 20 4.21 -11.01 -1.82
C LYS A 20 4.29 -12.33 -1.07
N ASP A 21 5.42 -13.03 -1.10
CA ASP A 21 5.58 -14.32 -0.43
C ASP A 21 5.55 -14.21 1.10
N GLU A 22 6.04 -13.10 1.68
CA GLU A 22 5.87 -12.82 3.12
C GLU A 22 4.39 -12.65 3.48
N ILE A 23 3.64 -11.95 2.63
CA ILE A 23 2.19 -11.78 2.79
C ILE A 23 1.49 -13.14 2.70
N LYS A 24 1.89 -14.00 1.75
CA LYS A 24 1.35 -15.37 1.63
C LYS A 24 1.64 -16.22 2.88
N GLN A 25 2.84 -16.14 3.44
CA GLN A 25 3.19 -16.86 4.67
C GLN A 25 2.34 -16.39 5.86
N LEU A 26 2.17 -15.08 6.00
CA LEU A 26 1.33 -14.50 7.06
C LEU A 26 -0.13 -14.95 6.94
N ILE A 27 -0.70 -14.91 5.74
CA ILE A 27 -2.08 -15.37 5.51
C ILE A 27 -2.21 -16.87 5.76
N SER A 28 -1.25 -17.67 5.31
CA SER A 28 -1.24 -19.11 5.55
C SER A 28 -1.26 -19.43 7.06
N MET A 29 -0.46 -18.71 7.84
CA MET A 29 -0.44 -18.84 9.30
C MET A 29 -1.77 -18.43 9.95
N LEU A 30 -2.45 -17.41 9.42
CA LEU A 30 -3.73 -16.90 9.90
C LEU A 30 -4.94 -17.49 9.16
N SER A 31 -4.76 -18.55 8.38
CA SER A 31 -5.79 -19.08 7.48
C SER A 31 -7.03 -19.62 8.21
N THR A 32 -6.90 -19.93 9.51
CA THR A 32 -8.03 -20.29 10.38
C THR A 32 -8.93 -19.11 10.73
N ILE A 33 -8.44 -17.87 10.57
CA ILE A 33 -9.21 -16.64 10.74
C ILE A 33 -9.82 -16.23 9.40
N ASP A 34 -9.00 -16.05 8.38
CA ASP A 34 -9.44 -15.75 7.01
C ASP A 34 -8.35 -16.12 5.99
N ASN A 35 -8.76 -16.73 4.88
CA ASN A 35 -7.90 -17.06 3.73
C ASN A 35 -8.45 -16.44 2.42
N SER A 36 -9.27 -15.40 2.55
CA SER A 36 -9.85 -14.71 1.41
C SER A 36 -8.81 -13.84 0.70
N LYS A 37 -9.00 -13.66 -0.62
CA LYS A 37 -8.24 -12.66 -1.39
C LYS A 37 -8.40 -11.25 -0.80
N SER A 38 -9.56 -10.95 -0.23
CA SER A 38 -9.82 -9.67 0.43
C SER A 38 -8.92 -9.44 1.65
N PHE A 39 -8.65 -10.48 2.45
CA PHE A 39 -7.71 -10.38 3.57
C PHE A 39 -6.29 -10.08 3.08
N ALA A 40 -5.85 -10.76 2.02
CA ALA A 40 -4.56 -10.52 1.39
C ALA A 40 -4.40 -9.08 0.87
N LEU A 41 -5.42 -8.60 0.15
CA LEU A 41 -5.48 -7.24 -0.37
C LEU A 41 -5.52 -6.22 0.76
N GLY A 42 -6.25 -6.50 1.84
CA GLY A 42 -6.30 -5.65 3.03
C GLY A 42 -4.93 -5.43 3.66
N ILE A 43 -4.11 -6.48 3.77
CA ILE A 43 -2.72 -6.38 4.26
C ILE A 43 -1.88 -5.50 3.33
N ALA A 44 -1.94 -5.74 2.01
CA ALA A 44 -1.18 -4.98 1.03
C ALA A 44 -1.56 -3.48 1.01
N VAL A 45 -2.87 -3.18 0.94
CA VAL A 45 -3.38 -1.81 0.97
C VAL A 45 -3.06 -1.13 2.29
N GLY A 46 -3.17 -1.84 3.43
CA GLY A 46 -2.81 -1.33 4.75
C GLY A 46 -1.33 -0.92 4.85
N ARG A 47 -0.41 -1.71 4.28
CA ARG A 47 1.02 -1.36 4.19
C ARG A 47 1.24 -0.08 3.40
N ILE A 48 0.56 0.07 2.26
CA ILE A 48 0.70 1.24 1.38
C ILE A 48 0.09 2.49 2.03
N TYR A 49 -1.09 2.36 2.65
CA TYR A 49 -1.75 3.43 3.40
C TYR A 49 -0.86 3.94 4.54
N ASN A 50 -0.29 3.04 5.33
CA ASN A 50 0.64 3.42 6.40
C ASN A 50 1.88 4.12 5.85
N ALA A 51 2.40 3.66 4.72
CA ALA A 51 3.54 4.31 4.07
C ALA A 51 3.22 5.72 3.59
N PHE A 52 2.02 5.96 3.04
CA PHE A 52 1.57 7.29 2.63
C PHE A 52 1.64 8.29 3.79
N TYR A 53 1.02 7.99 4.93
CA TYR A 53 1.06 8.87 6.10
C TYR A 53 2.46 9.02 6.68
N TYR A 54 3.20 7.91 6.81
CA TYR A 54 4.56 7.94 7.35
C TYR A 54 5.52 8.77 6.49
N GLN A 55 5.50 8.56 5.16
CA GLN A 55 6.37 9.29 4.25
C GLN A 55 5.95 10.76 4.13
N SER A 56 4.64 11.06 4.18
CA SER A 56 4.15 12.45 4.23
C SER A 56 4.75 13.20 5.42
N LYS A 57 4.69 12.61 6.63
CA LYS A 57 5.33 13.19 7.82
C LYS A 57 6.83 13.35 7.66
N ARG A 58 7.51 12.31 7.18
CA ARG A 58 8.97 12.29 7.09
C ARG A 58 9.53 13.27 6.07
N ILE A 59 8.86 13.42 4.92
CA ILE A 59 9.33 14.22 3.79
C ILE A 59 8.85 15.66 3.90
N LEU A 60 7.58 15.86 4.29
CA LEU A 60 6.93 17.17 4.28
C LEU A 60 6.83 17.79 5.69
N ASN A 61 7.22 17.06 6.74
CA ASN A 61 7.14 17.49 8.14
C ASN A 61 5.71 17.88 8.60
N ARG A 62 4.69 17.25 8.01
CA ARG A 62 3.27 17.43 8.34
C ARG A 62 2.44 16.21 7.93
N GLU A 63 1.20 16.17 8.39
CA GLU A 63 0.21 15.23 7.85
C GLU A 63 -0.12 15.57 6.38
N PRO A 64 -0.54 14.57 5.58
CA PRO A 64 -1.06 14.82 4.25
C PRO A 64 -2.35 15.66 4.34
N THR A 65 -2.53 16.55 3.37
CA THR A 65 -3.77 17.30 3.20
C THR A 65 -4.87 16.42 2.59
N LYS A 66 -6.12 16.90 2.62
CA LYS A 66 -7.24 16.22 1.95
C LYS A 66 -7.01 16.07 0.44
N ILE A 67 -6.46 17.11 -0.20
CA ILE A 67 -6.13 17.08 -1.63
C ILE A 67 -5.07 16.02 -1.92
N GLU A 68 -4.01 15.96 -1.10
CA GLU A 68 -2.97 14.92 -1.27
C GLU A 68 -3.49 13.50 -1.04
N PHE A 69 -4.48 13.35 -0.16
CA PHE A 69 -5.16 12.07 0.03
C PHE A 69 -6.00 11.68 -1.20
N GLU A 70 -6.72 12.62 -1.81
CA GLU A 70 -7.47 12.37 -3.06
C GLU A 70 -6.52 11.97 -4.20
N GLU A 71 -5.41 12.68 -4.36
CA GLU A 71 -4.37 12.35 -5.35
C GLU A 71 -3.74 10.97 -5.07
N PHE A 72 -3.59 10.59 -3.80
CA PHE A 72 -3.14 9.25 -3.41
C PHE A 72 -4.16 8.17 -3.80
N LEU A 73 -5.46 8.42 -3.61
CA LEU A 73 -6.51 7.47 -4.02
C LEU A 73 -6.53 7.28 -5.54
N GLU A 74 -6.42 8.37 -6.31
CA GLU A 74 -6.31 8.31 -7.77
C GLU A 74 -5.06 7.52 -8.21
N PHE A 75 -3.94 7.77 -7.55
CA PHE A 75 -2.70 7.03 -7.79
C PHE A 75 -2.87 5.52 -7.51
N LEU A 76 -3.51 5.14 -6.40
CA LEU A 76 -3.80 3.74 -6.10
C LEU A 76 -4.74 3.10 -7.11
N GLN A 77 -5.74 3.83 -7.60
CA GLN A 77 -6.67 3.33 -8.60
C GLN A 77 -5.94 2.94 -9.89
N ASN A 78 -4.93 3.70 -10.29
CA ASN A 78 -4.07 3.39 -11.44
C ASN A 78 -3.16 2.17 -11.23
N LYS A 79 -2.95 1.75 -9.97
CA LYS A 79 -2.16 0.56 -9.58
C LYS A 79 -3.02 -0.64 -9.22
N LYS A 80 -4.35 -0.54 -9.37
CA LYS A 80 -5.29 -1.57 -8.93
C LYS A 80 -4.99 -2.94 -9.54
N SER A 81 -4.70 -3.01 -10.84
CA SER A 81 -4.37 -4.26 -11.54
C SER A 81 -3.12 -4.93 -10.97
N ASP A 82 -2.10 -4.14 -10.62
CA ASP A 82 -0.84 -4.65 -10.07
C ASP A 82 -1.08 -5.28 -8.69
N LEU A 83 -1.93 -4.64 -7.88
CA LEU A 83 -2.32 -5.14 -6.56
C LEU A 83 -3.24 -6.36 -6.66
N GLU A 84 -4.16 -6.41 -7.62
CA GLU A 84 -5.03 -7.57 -7.83
C GLU A 84 -4.24 -8.82 -8.25
N ASN A 85 -3.09 -8.65 -8.89
CA ASN A 85 -2.20 -9.73 -9.33
C ASN A 85 -1.21 -10.22 -8.25
N LEU A 86 -1.29 -9.68 -7.02
CA LEU A 86 -0.53 -10.19 -5.86
C LEU A 86 -0.91 -11.63 -5.48
N TRP A 87 -2.16 -12.01 -5.78
CA TRP A 87 -2.79 -13.27 -5.39
C TRP A 87 -3.55 -13.94 -6.54
#